data_AF-A0A533RT52-F1
#
_entry.id   AF-A0A533RT52-F1
#
_cell.length_a   1.000
_cell.length_b   1.000
_cell.length_c   1.000
_cell.angle_alpha   90.00
_cell.angle_beta   90.00
_cell.angle_gamma   90.00
#
_symmetry.space_group_name_H-M   'P 1'
#
loop_
_entity.id
_entity.type
_entity.pdbx_description
1 polymer ?
#
loop_
_entity_poly.entity_id
_entity_poly.type
_entity_poly.pdbx_seq_one_letter_code
_entity_poly.pdbx_strand_id
1 'polypeptide(L)'
;MSIYKMIAELEETGEAAVLCTVVEAKGSTPRHSGTKMLVFADGRFTGTVGGGEIENQVKDEALKALSDRKTKLLHYSLVDPKRGDVGICGGQMEVYVEPIIPKLTLVVIGAGHVGRQVVHLAHWLGYRVIVSDDRPDFATPDSMPDGDEYITANMTDLPEKLTINQFTAIVVTTRGGDVDIAGLAPLL
;
A
#
# COMPACT_ATOMS: atom_id res chain seq x y z
N MET A 1 -5.29 16.04 11.88
CA MET A 1 -4.33 15.89 10.77
C MET A 1 -5.11 15.83 9.46
N SER A 2 -4.66 16.48 8.38
CA SER A 2 -5.38 16.45 7.10
C SER A 2 -5.18 15.11 6.38
N ILE A 3 -6.15 14.69 5.56
CA ILE A 3 -6.04 13.47 4.72
C ILE A 3 -4.79 13.53 3.83
N TYR A 4 -4.46 14.69 3.28
CA TYR A 4 -3.26 14.85 2.45
C TYR A 4 -1.95 14.59 3.20
N LYS A 5 -1.86 15.02 4.47
CA LYS A 5 -0.69 14.70 5.30
C LYS A 5 -0.61 13.20 5.58
N MET A 6 -1.76 12.53 5.74
CA MET A 6 -1.78 11.07 5.97
C MET A 6 -1.34 10.32 4.72
N ILE A 7 -1.76 10.75 3.55
CA ILE A 7 -1.32 10.18 2.27
C ILE A 7 0.19 10.31 2.12
N ALA A 8 0.76 11.48 2.43
CA ALA A 8 2.22 11.65 2.40
C ALA A 8 2.94 10.73 3.39
N GLU A 9 2.42 10.57 4.61
CA GLU A 9 2.99 9.65 5.61
C GLU A 9 2.94 8.18 5.15
N LEU A 10 1.87 7.75 4.45
CA LEU A 10 1.77 6.39 3.90
C LEU A 10 2.88 6.07 2.89
N GLU A 11 3.26 7.05 2.06
CA GLU A 11 4.37 6.89 1.12
C GLU A 11 5.71 6.70 1.84
N GLU A 12 5.92 7.41 2.94
CA GLU A 12 7.13 7.31 3.77
C GLU A 12 7.20 5.98 4.54
N THR A 13 6.06 5.49 5.07
CA THR A 13 5.99 4.25 5.84
C THR A 13 5.85 2.99 4.97
N GLY A 14 5.70 3.14 3.66
CA GLY A 14 5.48 2.00 2.76
C GLY A 14 4.13 1.30 3.00
N GLU A 15 3.16 2.04 3.53
CA GLU A 15 1.81 1.57 3.80
C GLU A 15 0.87 1.98 2.65
N ALA A 16 -0.27 1.30 2.55
CA ALA A 16 -1.25 1.58 1.52
C ALA A 16 -2.62 1.87 2.12
N ALA A 17 -3.36 2.71 1.42
CA ALA A 17 -4.74 3.05 1.73
C ALA A 17 -5.51 3.33 0.45
N VAL A 18 -6.78 3.66 0.58
CA VAL A 18 -7.65 4.01 -0.54
C VAL A 18 -8.33 5.33 -0.25
N LEU A 19 -8.12 6.30 -1.14
CA LEU A 19 -8.80 7.58 -1.10
C LEU A 19 -10.13 7.47 -1.84
N CYS A 20 -11.22 7.65 -1.10
CA CYS A 20 -12.57 7.73 -1.64
C CYS A 20 -13.00 9.19 -1.66
N THR A 21 -13.25 9.74 -2.85
CA THR A 21 -13.68 11.13 -3.04
C THR A 21 -15.08 11.17 -3.63
N VAL A 22 -16.00 11.91 -3.00
CA VAL A 22 -17.27 12.26 -3.65
C VAL A 22 -16.96 13.24 -4.77
N VAL A 23 -17.03 12.79 -6.03
CA VAL A 23 -16.70 13.62 -7.19
C VAL A 23 -17.93 14.34 -7.74
N GLU A 24 -19.10 13.73 -7.62
CA GLU A 24 -20.38 14.33 -7.99
C GLU A 24 -21.43 14.09 -6.91
N ALA A 25 -22.26 15.11 -6.66
CA ALA A 25 -23.41 15.06 -5.78
C ALA A 25 -24.53 15.92 -6.37
N LYS A 26 -25.68 15.30 -6.68
CA LYS A 26 -26.86 15.95 -7.25
C LYS A 26 -28.06 15.70 -6.35
N GLY A 27 -28.94 16.70 -6.20
CA GLY A 27 -30.10 16.60 -5.30
C GLY A 27 -29.69 16.65 -3.82
N SER A 28 -30.50 16.06 -2.93
CA SER A 28 -30.11 16.00 -1.51
C SER A 28 -29.28 14.74 -1.28
N THR A 29 -28.01 14.94 -0.98
CA THR A 29 -27.04 13.88 -0.67
C THR A 29 -26.50 14.12 0.75
N PRO A 30 -26.08 13.06 1.46
CA PRO A 30 -25.57 13.21 2.83
C PRO A 30 -24.26 14.00 2.90
N ARG A 31 -23.52 14.08 1.79
CA ARG A 31 -22.29 14.87 1.64
C ARG A 31 -22.23 15.55 0.26
N HIS A 32 -21.44 16.61 0.19
CA HIS A 32 -21.23 17.39 -1.02
C HIS A 32 -19.99 16.90 -1.79
N SER A 33 -19.90 17.26 -3.07
CA SER A 33 -18.69 17.02 -3.86
C SER A 33 -17.46 17.62 -3.18
N GLY A 34 -16.33 16.90 -3.28
CA GLY A 34 -15.06 17.23 -2.65
C GLY A 34 -14.83 16.58 -1.28
N THR A 35 -15.86 16.01 -0.64
CA THR A 35 -15.66 15.27 0.62
C THR A 35 -14.89 13.98 0.41
N LYS A 36 -14.07 13.61 1.38
CA LYS A 36 -13.10 12.52 1.28
C LYS A 36 -13.19 11.58 2.47
N MET A 37 -12.91 10.31 2.20
CA MET A 37 -12.69 9.26 3.17
C MET A 37 -11.42 8.51 2.78
N LEU A 38 -10.56 8.20 3.76
CA LEU A 38 -9.36 7.40 3.56
C LEU A 38 -9.56 6.07 4.29
N VAL A 39 -9.48 4.96 3.56
CA VAL A 39 -9.67 3.59 4.08
C VAL A 39 -8.32 2.87 4.10
N PHE A 40 -7.90 2.39 5.27
CA PHE A 40 -6.63 1.68 5.46
C PHE A 40 -6.80 0.18 5.17
N ALA A 41 -5.68 -0.51 4.94
CA ALA A 41 -5.65 -1.95 4.64
C ALA A 41 -6.30 -2.84 5.72
N ASP A 42 -6.29 -2.39 6.98
CA ASP A 42 -6.92 -3.08 8.12
C ASP A 42 -8.41 -2.76 8.28
N GLY A 43 -9.00 -1.99 7.37
CA GLY A 43 -10.42 -1.62 7.37
C GLY A 43 -10.77 -0.45 8.30
N ARG A 44 -9.80 0.11 9.06
CA ARG A 44 -9.97 1.42 9.70
C ARG A 44 -10.13 2.49 8.62
N PHE A 45 -10.78 3.61 8.96
CA PHE A 45 -10.93 4.72 8.05
C PHE A 45 -11.00 6.06 8.79
N THR A 46 -10.78 7.14 8.06
CA THR A 46 -10.98 8.52 8.53
C THR A 46 -11.68 9.35 7.46
N GLY A 47 -12.33 10.44 7.85
CA GLY A 47 -13.24 11.17 6.95
C GLY A 47 -14.55 10.41 6.71
N THR A 48 -15.30 10.82 5.69
CA THR A 48 -16.62 10.22 5.38
C THR A 48 -17.05 10.59 3.96
N VAL A 49 -17.86 9.71 3.36
CA VAL A 49 -18.53 9.94 2.07
C VAL A 49 -20.05 10.10 2.22
N GLY A 50 -20.61 9.94 3.42
CA GLY A 50 -22.07 9.99 3.59
C GLY A 50 -22.63 9.26 4.81
N GLY A 51 -21.86 8.39 5.45
CA GLY A 51 -22.34 7.51 6.54
C GLY A 51 -23.31 6.42 6.06
N GLY A 52 -23.79 5.60 6.99
CA GLY A 52 -24.80 4.58 6.74
C GLY A 52 -24.35 3.46 5.80
N GLU A 53 -25.28 2.94 5.01
CA GLU A 53 -25.05 1.80 4.10
C GLU A 53 -24.01 2.12 3.01
N ILE A 54 -24.02 3.36 2.50
CA ILE A 54 -23.09 3.79 1.44
C ILE A 54 -21.64 3.74 1.93
N GLU A 55 -21.38 4.20 3.16
CA GLU A 55 -20.03 4.20 3.70
C GLU A 55 -19.48 2.76 3.82
N ASN A 56 -20.31 1.82 4.25
CA ASN A 56 -19.93 0.40 4.29
C ASN A 56 -19.66 -0.15 2.89
N GLN A 57 -20.52 0.13 1.91
CA GLN A 57 -20.31 -0.31 0.52
C GLN A 57 -19.03 0.29 -0.09
N VAL A 58 -18.75 1.57 0.15
CA VAL A 58 -17.53 2.22 -0.30
C VAL A 58 -16.30 1.61 0.37
N LYS A 59 -16.37 1.26 1.67
CA LYS A 59 -15.28 0.55 2.35
C LYS A 59 -15.01 -0.82 1.73
N ASP A 60 -16.05 -1.59 1.43
CA ASP A 60 -15.89 -2.91 0.81
C ASP A 60 -15.26 -2.80 -0.59
N GLU A 61 -15.70 -1.82 -1.39
CA GLU A 61 -15.11 -1.57 -2.71
C GLU A 61 -13.68 -1.03 -2.62
N ALA A 62 -13.37 -0.24 -1.59
CA ALA A 62 -12.01 0.22 -1.32
C ALA A 62 -11.08 -0.94 -1.00
N LEU A 63 -11.46 -1.87 -0.12
CA LEU A 63 -10.63 -3.03 0.19
C LEU A 63 -10.40 -3.93 -1.04
N LYS A 64 -11.39 -4.06 -1.93
CA LYS A 64 -11.22 -4.75 -3.22
C LYS A 64 -10.26 -3.98 -4.14
N ALA A 65 -10.40 -2.66 -4.25
CA ALA A 65 -9.53 -1.79 -5.05
C ALA A 65 -8.07 -1.85 -4.60
N LEU A 66 -7.84 -2.02 -3.29
CA LEU A 66 -6.51 -2.20 -2.74
C LEU A 66 -5.86 -3.52 -3.19
N SER A 67 -6.66 -4.59 -3.25
CA SER A 67 -6.20 -5.92 -3.66
C SER A 67 -5.93 -6.02 -5.16
N ASP A 68 -6.83 -5.51 -6.01
CA ASP A 68 -6.67 -5.56 -7.47
C ASP A 68 -5.86 -4.39 -8.04
N ARG A 69 -5.56 -3.38 -7.21
CA ARG A 69 -4.82 -2.15 -7.53
C ARG A 69 -5.48 -1.32 -8.63
N LYS A 70 -6.82 -1.34 -8.72
CA LYS A 70 -7.59 -0.62 -9.73
C LYS A 70 -8.45 0.48 -9.11
N THR A 71 -8.47 1.62 -9.79
CA THR A 71 -9.40 2.70 -9.47
C THR A 71 -10.82 2.34 -9.91
N LYS A 72 -11.84 2.83 -9.19
CA LYS A 72 -13.25 2.63 -9.55
C LYS A 72 -14.03 3.94 -9.44
N LEU A 73 -15.06 4.08 -10.26
CA LEU A 73 -16.10 5.09 -10.08
C LEU A 73 -17.39 4.37 -9.69
N LEU A 74 -17.88 4.67 -8.48
CA LEU A 74 -19.08 4.06 -7.93
C LEU A 74 -20.24 5.03 -8.06
N HIS A 75 -21.40 4.54 -8.52
CA HIS A 75 -22.61 5.34 -8.69
C HIS A 75 -23.66 4.89 -7.69
N TYR A 76 -24.17 5.84 -6.90
CA TYR A 76 -25.20 5.62 -5.89
C TYR A 76 -26.44 6.45 -6.20
N SER A 77 -27.57 5.77 -6.32
CA SER A 77 -28.89 6.42 -6.34
C SER A 77 -29.51 6.28 -4.96
N LEU A 78 -29.81 7.40 -4.30
CA LEU A 78 -30.46 7.43 -2.98
C LEU A 78 -31.98 7.30 -3.07
N VAL A 79 -32.45 6.73 -4.19
CA VAL A 79 -33.86 6.46 -4.48
C VAL A 79 -33.98 4.97 -4.67
N ASP A 80 -34.60 4.28 -3.70
CA ASP A 80 -35.04 2.89 -3.87
C ASP A 80 -36.56 2.77 -3.73
N PRO A 81 -37.30 2.83 -4.86
CA PRO A 81 -38.75 2.66 -4.87
C PRO A 81 -39.21 1.29 -4.34
N LYS A 82 -38.33 0.27 -4.31
CA LYS A 82 -38.67 -1.09 -3.86
C LYS A 82 -38.55 -1.28 -2.34
N ARG A 83 -37.80 -0.41 -1.65
CA ARG A 83 -37.66 -0.43 -0.18
C ARG A 83 -38.71 0.41 0.56
N GLY A 84 -39.64 1.05 -0.14
CA GLY A 84 -40.66 1.91 0.48
C GLY A 84 -40.09 3.23 1.00
N ASP A 85 -38.88 3.61 0.57
CA ASP A 85 -38.28 4.88 0.93
C ASP A 85 -39.06 6.02 0.28
N VAL A 86 -39.58 6.91 1.10
CA VAL A 86 -40.29 8.13 0.65
C VAL A 86 -39.36 9.15 -0.02
N GLY A 87 -38.09 8.81 -0.24
CA GLY A 87 -37.11 9.66 -0.91
C GLY A 87 -36.75 10.88 -0.08
N ILE A 88 -36.34 10.70 1.18
CA ILE A 88 -35.97 11.83 2.05
C ILE A 88 -34.76 12.61 1.49
N CYS A 89 -33.90 11.97 0.70
CA CYS A 89 -32.72 12.60 0.12
C CYS A 89 -32.82 12.79 -1.41
N GLY A 90 -33.30 11.80 -2.17
CA GLY A 90 -33.59 11.98 -3.61
C GLY A 90 -32.37 12.28 -4.50
N GLY A 91 -31.16 12.21 -3.94
CA GLY A 91 -29.93 12.57 -4.62
C GLY A 91 -29.24 11.41 -5.32
N GLN A 92 -28.32 11.76 -6.21
CA GLN A 92 -27.36 10.87 -6.84
C GLN A 92 -25.96 11.28 -6.41
N MET A 93 -25.10 10.30 -6.19
CA MET A 93 -23.73 10.53 -5.75
C MET A 93 -22.77 9.62 -6.51
N GLU A 94 -21.63 10.18 -6.90
CA GLU A 94 -20.53 9.42 -7.49
C GLU A 94 -19.31 9.49 -6.57
N VAL A 95 -18.72 8.32 -6.31
CA VAL A 95 -17.54 8.19 -5.46
C VAL A 95 -16.40 7.61 -6.29
N TYR A 96 -15.34 8.39 -6.47
CA TYR A 96 -14.09 7.91 -7.05
C TYR A 96 -13.26 7.23 -5.97
N VAL A 97 -12.90 5.98 -6.21
CA VAL A 97 -12.13 5.11 -5.32
C VAL A 97 -10.76 4.94 -5.93
N GLU A 98 -9.74 5.46 -5.25
CA GLU A 98 -8.36 5.54 -5.73
C GLU A 98 -7.42 4.86 -4.74
N PRO A 99 -6.87 3.67 -5.06
CA PRO A 99 -5.88 3.03 -4.21
C PRO A 99 -4.57 3.81 -4.27
N ILE A 100 -4.09 4.24 -3.10
CA ILE A 100 -2.79 4.86 -2.89
C ILE A 100 -1.81 3.75 -2.53
N ILE A 101 -0.95 3.40 -3.49
CA ILE A 101 -0.01 2.28 -3.39
C ILE A 101 1.40 2.83 -3.18
N PRO A 102 2.15 2.36 -2.17
CA PRO A 102 3.51 2.80 -1.95
C PRO A 102 4.43 2.30 -3.07
N LYS A 103 5.63 2.88 -3.14
CA LYS A 103 6.72 2.36 -3.99
C LYS A 103 6.97 0.89 -3.62
N LEU A 104 6.98 -0.01 -4.61
CA LEU A 104 7.25 -1.41 -4.36
C LEU A 104 8.64 -1.57 -3.73
N THR A 105 8.73 -2.38 -2.68
CA THR A 105 10.00 -2.64 -2.00
C THR A 105 10.61 -3.94 -2.51
N LEU A 106 11.87 -3.90 -2.94
CA LEU A 106 12.66 -5.09 -3.22
C LEU A 106 13.72 -5.26 -2.14
N VAL A 107 13.63 -6.35 -1.38
CA VAL A 107 14.66 -6.76 -0.43
C VAL A 107 15.62 -7.70 -1.15
N VAL A 108 16.88 -7.29 -1.30
CA VAL A 108 17.94 -8.11 -1.88
C VAL A 108 18.80 -8.67 -0.74
N ILE A 109 18.68 -9.97 -0.51
CA ILE A 109 19.42 -10.68 0.54
C ILE A 109 20.64 -11.35 -0.11
N GLY A 110 21.83 -10.87 0.25
CA GLY A 110 23.10 -11.28 -0.34
C GLY A 110 23.63 -10.20 -1.27
N ALA A 111 24.62 -9.46 -0.78
CA ALA A 111 25.23 -8.32 -1.43
C ALA A 111 26.50 -8.69 -2.25
N GLY A 112 26.52 -9.89 -2.83
CA GLY A 112 27.58 -10.33 -3.73
C GLY A 112 27.49 -9.69 -5.13
N HIS A 113 28.30 -10.19 -6.07
CA HIS A 113 28.32 -9.71 -7.46
C HIS A 113 26.93 -9.70 -8.11
N VAL A 114 26.15 -10.76 -7.91
CA VAL A 114 24.79 -10.88 -8.44
C VAL A 114 23.84 -9.89 -7.76
N GLY A 115 23.82 -9.88 -6.43
CA GLY A 115 22.99 -8.97 -5.65
C GLY A 115 23.21 -7.51 -6.02
N ARG A 116 24.46 -7.10 -6.27
CA ARG A 116 24.78 -5.73 -6.71
C ARG A 116 24.13 -5.35 -8.03
N GLN A 117 24.08 -6.27 -8.99
CA GLN A 117 23.40 -6.01 -10.27
C GLN A 117 21.88 -5.99 -10.11
N VAL A 118 21.33 -6.83 -9.23
CA VAL A 118 19.90 -6.81 -8.89
C VAL A 118 19.53 -5.47 -8.25
N VAL A 119 20.31 -4.99 -7.29
CA VAL A 119 20.13 -3.68 -6.63
C VAL A 119 20.12 -2.54 -7.65
N HIS A 120 21.12 -2.51 -8.53
CA HIS A 120 21.21 -1.50 -9.59
C HIS A 120 19.98 -1.47 -10.50
N LEU A 121 19.56 -2.64 -11.00
CA LEU A 121 18.39 -2.75 -11.87
C LEU A 121 17.08 -2.41 -11.14
N ALA A 122 16.95 -2.81 -9.88
CA ALA A 122 15.77 -2.53 -9.07
C ALA A 122 15.62 -1.02 -8.80
N HIS A 123 16.73 -0.34 -8.48
CA HIS A 123 16.75 1.11 -8.36
C HIS A 123 16.32 1.79 -9.65
N TRP A 124 16.88 1.37 -10.79
CA TRP A 124 16.55 1.92 -12.10
C TRP A 124 15.07 1.71 -12.48
N LEU A 125 14.49 0.58 -12.10
CA LEU A 125 13.06 0.29 -12.28
C LEU A 125 12.14 1.04 -11.30
N GLY A 126 12.71 1.81 -10.37
CA GLY A 126 11.94 2.59 -9.41
C GLY A 126 11.39 1.77 -8.25
N TYR A 127 12.10 0.73 -7.80
CA TYR A 127 11.81 0.10 -6.50
C TYR A 127 12.44 0.89 -5.36
N ARG A 128 11.88 0.74 -4.16
CA ARG A 128 12.59 0.99 -2.91
C ARG A 128 13.47 -0.22 -2.64
N VAL A 129 14.79 -0.08 -2.59
CA VAL A 129 15.71 -1.20 -2.52
C VAL A 129 16.31 -1.31 -1.12
N ILE A 130 15.99 -2.40 -0.42
CA ILE A 130 16.64 -2.74 0.85
C ILE A 130 17.71 -3.79 0.57
N VAL A 131 18.94 -3.53 0.99
CA VAL A 131 20.06 -4.46 0.82
C VAL A 131 20.39 -5.11 2.15
N SER A 132 20.45 -6.44 2.18
CA SER A 132 20.83 -7.19 3.38
C SER A 132 22.03 -8.10 3.11
N ASP A 133 22.95 -8.16 4.06
CA ASP A 133 24.06 -9.13 4.07
C ASP A 133 24.55 -9.35 5.51
N ASP A 134 25.02 -10.55 5.83
CA ASP A 134 25.57 -10.88 7.15
C ASP A 134 26.99 -10.32 7.35
N ARG A 135 27.64 -9.88 6.27
CA ARG A 135 29.00 -9.32 6.27
C ARG A 135 28.95 -7.78 6.32
N PRO A 136 29.53 -7.12 7.35
CA PRO A 136 29.45 -5.67 7.56
C PRO A 136 29.89 -4.80 6.37
N ASP A 137 30.85 -5.27 5.58
CA ASP A 137 31.42 -4.47 4.49
C ASP A 137 30.60 -4.52 3.18
N PHE A 138 29.54 -5.35 3.13
CA PHE A 138 28.81 -5.65 1.89
C PHE A 138 27.47 -4.93 1.77
N ALA A 139 26.77 -4.69 2.88
CA ALA A 139 25.52 -3.93 2.90
C ALA A 139 25.80 -2.49 3.35
N THR A 140 26.47 -1.71 2.50
CA THR A 140 26.83 -0.32 2.80
C THR A 140 26.60 0.60 1.60
N PRO A 141 26.39 1.91 1.81
CA PRO A 141 26.27 2.86 0.69
C PRO A 141 27.47 2.85 -0.27
N ASP A 142 28.68 2.62 0.23
CA ASP A 142 29.90 2.61 -0.59
C ASP A 142 29.96 1.37 -1.51
N SER A 143 29.53 0.21 -1.01
CA SER A 143 29.54 -1.05 -1.77
C SER A 143 28.32 -1.19 -2.68
N MET A 144 27.20 -0.56 -2.30
CA MET A 144 25.88 -0.75 -2.88
C MET A 144 25.15 0.60 -3.09
N PRO A 145 25.71 1.54 -3.87
CA PRO A 145 25.26 2.94 -3.90
C PRO A 145 23.82 3.18 -4.35
N ASP A 146 23.21 2.20 -5.03
CA ASP A 146 21.82 2.29 -5.51
C ASP A 146 20.80 1.74 -4.50
N GLY A 147 21.23 1.34 -3.29
CA GLY A 147 20.36 0.93 -2.19
C GLY A 147 19.75 2.13 -1.44
N ASP A 148 18.49 1.99 -1.01
CA ASP A 148 17.80 2.99 -0.19
C ASP A 148 17.98 2.72 1.31
N GLU A 149 18.12 1.44 1.70
CA GLU A 149 18.31 1.02 3.09
C GLU A 149 19.27 -0.18 3.15
N TYR A 150 20.05 -0.27 4.23
CA TYR A 150 21.10 -1.27 4.38
C TYR A 150 20.99 -1.96 5.74
N ILE A 151 20.90 -3.29 5.73
CA ILE A 151 20.74 -4.10 6.93
C ILE A 151 21.88 -5.10 7.01
N THR A 152 22.76 -4.91 7.99
CA THR A 152 23.75 -5.93 8.36
C THR A 152 23.15 -6.85 9.42
N ALA A 153 22.78 -8.06 9.03
CA ALA A 153 22.19 -9.07 9.91
C ALA A 153 22.25 -10.47 9.28
N ASN A 154 22.16 -11.50 10.10
CA ASN A 154 21.85 -12.83 9.57
C ASN A 154 20.44 -12.82 8.99
N MET A 155 20.22 -13.63 7.96
CA MET A 155 18.91 -13.73 7.32
C MET A 155 17.81 -14.19 8.32
N THR A 156 18.17 -14.98 9.34
CA THR A 156 17.27 -15.40 10.42
C THR A 156 16.73 -14.24 11.26
N ASP A 157 17.46 -13.14 11.33
CA ASP A 157 17.16 -12.01 12.21
C ASP A 157 16.43 -10.89 11.44
N LEU A 158 16.27 -11.04 10.12
CA LEU A 158 15.61 -10.06 9.26
C LEU A 158 14.13 -9.81 9.56
N PRO A 159 13.31 -10.80 10.00
CA PRO A 159 11.92 -10.53 10.37
C PRO A 159 11.76 -9.49 11.48
N GLU A 160 12.77 -9.31 12.34
CA GLU A 160 12.75 -8.30 13.40
C GLU A 160 13.09 -6.89 12.89
N LYS A 161 13.65 -6.79 11.69
CA LYS A 161 14.16 -5.55 11.09
C LYS A 161 13.39 -5.10 9.86
N LEU A 162 12.62 -6.01 9.25
CA LEU A 162 11.87 -5.77 8.02
C LEU A 162 10.37 -5.77 8.29
N THR A 163 9.68 -4.83 7.65
CA THR A 163 8.23 -4.94 7.46
C THR A 163 7.97 -5.58 6.10
N ILE A 164 7.51 -6.83 6.09
CA ILE A 164 7.12 -7.53 4.87
C ILE A 164 5.61 -7.40 4.71
N ASN A 165 5.18 -6.82 3.60
CA ASN A 165 3.77 -6.69 3.26
C ASN A 165 3.54 -7.07 1.78
N GLN A 166 2.31 -6.93 1.29
CA GLN A 166 1.92 -7.27 -0.08
C GLN A 166 2.61 -6.44 -1.20
N PHE A 167 3.39 -5.42 -0.83
CA PHE A 167 4.19 -4.57 -1.72
C PHE A 167 5.69 -4.86 -1.60
N THR A 168 6.07 -5.86 -0.80
CA THR A 168 7.45 -6.31 -0.63
C THR A 168 7.71 -7.56 -1.45
N ALA A 169 8.76 -7.53 -2.27
CA ALA A 169 9.33 -8.70 -2.94
C ALA A 169 10.71 -8.99 -2.34
N ILE A 170 11.09 -10.26 -2.28
CA ILE A 170 12.39 -10.71 -1.76
C ILE A 170 13.15 -11.43 -2.87
N VAL A 171 14.40 -11.07 -3.06
CA VAL A 171 15.35 -11.76 -3.93
C VAL A 171 16.51 -12.25 -3.08
N VAL A 172 16.72 -13.57 -3.11
CA VAL A 172 17.77 -14.24 -2.34
C VAL A 172 18.92 -14.59 -3.28
N THR A 173 20.05 -13.91 -3.09
CA THR A 173 21.30 -14.07 -3.86
C THR A 173 22.49 -14.20 -2.90
N THR A 174 22.34 -15.04 -1.88
CA THR A 174 23.37 -15.26 -0.85
C THR A 174 24.56 -16.05 -1.39
N ARG A 175 25.54 -16.30 -0.52
CA ARG A 175 26.79 -17.01 -0.84
C ARG A 175 26.67 -18.54 -0.87
N GLY A 176 25.50 -19.11 -0.56
CA GLY A 176 25.30 -20.57 -0.68
C GLY A 176 24.10 -21.11 0.09
N GLY A 177 23.72 -22.34 -0.26
CA GLY A 177 22.50 -22.99 0.23
C GLY A 177 22.41 -23.15 1.74
N ASP A 178 23.53 -23.26 2.46
CA ASP A 178 23.51 -23.36 3.93
C ASP A 178 22.91 -22.11 4.59
N VAL A 179 23.18 -20.92 4.01
CA VAL A 179 22.59 -19.65 4.47
C VAL A 179 21.12 -19.61 4.12
N ASP A 180 20.77 -19.98 2.88
CA ASP A 180 19.40 -19.99 2.36
C ASP A 180 18.48 -20.91 3.18
N ILE A 181 18.92 -22.14 3.42
CA ILE A 181 18.16 -23.15 4.18
C ILE A 181 17.91 -22.67 5.60
N ALA A 182 18.91 -22.05 6.25
CA ALA A 182 18.79 -21.62 7.63
C ALA A 182 17.85 -20.41 7.80
N GLY A 183 17.85 -19.45 6.87
CA GLY A 183 17.15 -18.18 7.06
C GLY A 183 15.93 -17.94 6.19
N LEU A 184 15.59 -18.82 5.23
CA LEU A 184 14.40 -18.61 4.39
C LEU A 184 13.10 -18.87 5.18
N ALA A 185 13.07 -19.88 6.05
CA ALA A 185 11.85 -20.25 6.77
C ALA A 185 11.25 -19.12 7.63
N PRO A 186 12.06 -18.29 8.34
CA PRO A 186 11.55 -17.11 9.05
C PRO A 186 10.94 -16.00 8.17
N LEU A 187 11.15 -16.02 6.85
CA LEU A 187 10.69 -14.98 5.91
C LEU A 187 9.42 -15.37 5.14
N LEU A 188 8.92 -16.60 5.33
CA LEU A 188 7.71 -17.15 4.69
C LEU A 188 6.49 -17.04 5.63
#